data_AF-A0AAW8U997-F1
#
_entry.id   AF-A0AAW8U997-F1
#
_cell.length_a   1.000
_cell.length_b   1.000
_cell.length_c   1.000
_cell.angle_alpha   90.00
_cell.angle_beta   90.00
_cell.angle_gamma   90.00
#
_symmetry.space_group_name_H-M   'P 1'
#
loop_
_entity.id
_entity.type
_entity.pdbx_description
1 polymer ?
#
loop_
_entity_poly.entity_id
_entity_poly.type
_entity_poly.pdbx_seq_one_letter_code
_entity_poly.pdbx_strand_id
1 'polypeptide(L)'
;MTLRFKDNINFRAAKTKEDVFILWFKNHVNNNYGISNIKNLINNPQTSFSYSIEGNPYPVRTSFEKLQNDKDYQSEQEYFLKEETNREKKIKKEISILENKVNSKLKDIITEENVPDIVYRFIIQGYIDESYENYINYSYAERNDDAFLSNLLLNGKTFDFDAELNDFNKIINVLTDLDFEKEAILNISLLNYFIEKANTKYIDLILNTSQKYSRETGFVEQYYNKYSNILKHLVRLKIKLDFTKLIEVDEKLIENYLFIEEEKNFEFLILNNWKGKLSNEEQIYETLNDTNLSKSFKEYFIPKLRSKINFENIKSDYYESLLRNNKIIPSSENINSYFKFSLDIINQTLVKFINQNNLKINSQMNKEFFDKLINSNEINDDKYEIFFEEYQFDNYSRELLDDNIKKEKLEILIKLKKLALSSDMVEFLDAKNVTYINDNEIKLTQLLIENKGLNIKNWKTIFDSNNLDDIDKKKLFIARINEFNFEEFKKLIIQLHFNEKLLKVVNKQHGYHSIRFENSESNLVIKDYLANNNIIEENILNKMFEGK
;
A
#
# COMPACT_ATOMS: atom_id res chain seq x y z
N MET A 1 -38.80 66.61 0.10
CA MET A 1 -38.72 66.38 -1.36
C MET A 1 -37.29 65.91 -1.57
N THR A 2 -37.04 64.62 -1.73
CA THR A 2 -35.68 64.08 -1.49
C THR A 2 -34.70 64.52 -2.58
N LEU A 3 -33.78 65.41 -2.22
CA LEU A 3 -32.53 65.62 -2.94
C LEU A 3 -31.71 64.32 -2.79
N ARG A 4 -31.09 63.85 -3.86
CA ARG A 4 -30.25 62.65 -3.84
C ARG A 4 -29.00 62.91 -4.67
N PHE A 5 -27.86 62.70 -4.05
CA PHE A 5 -26.56 62.75 -4.72
C PHE A 5 -26.38 61.53 -5.64
N LYS A 6 -25.93 61.75 -6.88
CA LYS A 6 -25.48 60.66 -7.77
C LYS A 6 -24.08 60.20 -7.34
N ASP A 7 -23.93 58.90 -7.10
CA ASP A 7 -22.73 58.20 -6.59
C ASP A 7 -21.49 58.21 -7.51
N ASN A 8 -21.34 59.16 -8.42
CA ASN A 8 -20.20 59.20 -9.33
C ASN A 8 -19.60 60.60 -9.39
N ILE A 9 -18.55 60.82 -8.59
CA ILE A 9 -17.29 61.48 -8.98
C ILE A 9 -16.36 61.55 -7.75
N ASN A 10 -15.15 61.04 -7.93
CA ASN A 10 -13.99 61.12 -7.03
C ASN A 10 -13.68 62.56 -6.58
N PHE A 11 -14.21 63.03 -5.44
CA PHE A 11 -13.70 64.21 -4.74
C PHE A 11 -13.57 63.96 -3.23
N ARG A 12 -12.43 64.40 -2.69
CA ARG A 12 -11.98 64.28 -1.30
C ARG A 12 -13.00 64.88 -0.31
N ALA A 13 -13.10 64.23 0.85
CA ALA A 13 -13.75 64.63 2.11
C ALA A 13 -14.12 66.12 2.24
N ALA A 14 -15.42 66.43 2.28
CA ALA A 14 -15.90 67.75 2.64
C ALA A 14 -15.80 67.94 4.16
N LYS A 15 -14.98 68.91 4.60
CA LYS A 15 -14.73 69.17 6.02
C LYS A 15 -15.46 70.42 6.53
N THR A 16 -15.92 71.25 5.61
CA THR A 16 -16.61 72.51 5.91
C THR A 16 -17.97 72.58 5.22
N LYS A 17 -18.84 73.46 5.72
CA LYS A 17 -20.14 73.73 5.08
C LYS A 17 -19.99 74.19 3.62
N GLU A 18 -18.89 74.84 3.30
CA GLU A 18 -18.55 75.30 1.95
C GLU A 18 -18.22 74.13 1.02
N ASP A 19 -17.42 73.17 1.50
CA ASP A 19 -17.07 71.98 0.71
C ASP A 19 -18.32 71.15 0.38
N VAL A 20 -19.20 70.99 1.38
CA VAL A 20 -20.48 70.30 1.21
C VAL A 20 -21.33 71.04 0.16
N PHE A 21 -21.40 72.36 0.21
CA PHE A 21 -22.14 73.13 -0.78
C PHE A 21 -21.55 72.97 -2.19
N ILE A 22 -20.23 73.00 -2.33
CA ILE A 22 -19.57 72.82 -3.64
C ILE A 22 -19.89 71.45 -4.23
N LEU A 23 -19.87 70.40 -3.41
CA LEU A 23 -20.24 69.04 -3.82
C LEU A 23 -21.73 68.98 -4.19
N TRP A 24 -22.60 69.50 -3.32
CA TRP A 24 -24.04 69.55 -3.56
C TRP A 24 -24.35 70.24 -4.89
N PHE A 25 -23.75 71.41 -5.11
CA PHE A 25 -23.97 72.23 -6.29
C PHE A 25 -23.55 71.51 -7.57
N LYS A 26 -22.37 70.87 -7.57
CA LYS A 26 -21.87 70.12 -8.73
C LYS A 26 -22.77 68.94 -9.10
N ASN A 27 -23.40 68.30 -8.12
CA ASN A 27 -24.23 67.13 -8.37
C ASN A 27 -25.66 67.49 -8.81
N HIS A 28 -26.12 68.69 -8.50
CA HIS A 28 -27.49 69.13 -8.78
C HIS A 28 -27.58 70.15 -9.92
N VAL A 29 -26.48 70.76 -10.35
CA VAL A 29 -26.46 71.75 -11.43
C VAL A 29 -25.75 71.16 -12.64
N ASN A 30 -26.49 70.92 -13.72
CA ASN A 30 -26.02 70.30 -14.97
C ASN A 30 -25.06 71.17 -15.82
N ASN A 31 -24.53 72.27 -15.27
CA ASN A 31 -23.64 73.20 -15.97
C ASN A 31 -22.21 73.09 -15.41
N ASN A 32 -21.20 73.20 -16.28
CA ASN A 32 -19.78 73.22 -15.93
C ASN A 32 -19.38 74.53 -15.20
N TYR A 33 -19.88 74.73 -13.98
CA TYR A 33 -19.41 75.80 -13.11
C TYR A 33 -18.01 75.43 -12.55
N GLY A 34 -17.03 76.30 -12.80
CA GLY A 34 -15.74 76.23 -12.12
C GLY A 34 -15.89 76.45 -10.60
N ILE A 35 -14.99 75.87 -9.80
CA ILE A 35 -15.03 75.98 -8.33
C ILE A 35 -15.02 77.45 -7.86
N SER A 36 -14.28 78.32 -8.55
CA SER A 36 -14.27 79.77 -8.30
C SER A 36 -15.65 80.42 -8.46
N ASN A 37 -16.41 80.00 -9.48
CA ASN A 37 -17.77 80.51 -9.70
C ASN A 37 -18.73 80.03 -8.60
N ILE A 38 -18.58 78.78 -8.14
CA ILE A 38 -19.39 78.25 -7.02
C ILE A 38 -19.05 78.98 -5.72
N LYS A 39 -17.76 79.23 -5.44
CA LYS A 39 -17.33 80.04 -4.29
C LYS A 39 -17.86 81.47 -4.34
N ASN A 40 -17.98 82.05 -5.53
CA ASN A 40 -18.61 83.36 -5.68
C ASN A 40 -20.09 83.36 -5.29
N LEU A 41 -20.82 82.25 -5.45
CA LEU A 41 -22.20 82.11 -4.97
C LEU A 41 -22.27 81.97 -3.44
N ILE A 42 -21.25 81.38 -2.81
CA ILE A 42 -21.10 81.35 -1.34
C ILE A 42 -20.87 82.78 -0.83
N ASN A 43 -19.94 83.50 -1.45
CA ASN A 43 -19.55 84.86 -1.07
C ASN A 43 -20.63 85.91 -1.37
N ASN A 44 -21.51 85.64 -2.35
CA ASN A 44 -22.65 86.48 -2.72
C ASN A 44 -23.95 85.68 -2.58
N PRO A 45 -24.42 85.45 -1.35
CA PRO A 45 -25.42 84.42 -1.06
C PRO A 45 -26.82 84.72 -1.63
N GLN A 46 -27.04 85.96 -2.09
CA GLN A 46 -28.26 86.42 -2.77
C GLN A 46 -28.32 86.05 -4.25
N THR A 47 -27.18 85.72 -4.86
CA THR A 47 -27.10 85.43 -6.30
C THR A 47 -27.91 84.18 -6.62
N SER A 48 -28.88 84.33 -7.53
CA SER A 48 -29.78 83.23 -7.88
C SER A 48 -29.12 82.27 -8.86
N PHE A 49 -29.27 80.97 -8.65
CA PHE A 49 -28.87 79.92 -9.58
C PHE A 49 -30.01 78.90 -9.74
N SER A 50 -29.94 78.11 -10.81
CA SER A 50 -30.93 77.07 -11.11
C SER A 50 -30.30 75.69 -10.99
N TYR A 51 -30.99 74.76 -10.33
CA TYR A 51 -30.54 73.38 -10.18
C TYR A 51 -31.69 72.41 -10.50
N SER A 52 -31.33 71.19 -10.91
CA SER A 52 -32.27 70.11 -11.18
C SER A 52 -32.48 69.26 -9.94
N ILE A 53 -33.74 68.90 -9.69
CA ILE A 53 -34.15 67.95 -8.64
C ILE A 53 -34.63 66.69 -9.34
N GLU A 54 -34.24 65.53 -8.82
CA GLU A 54 -34.69 64.24 -9.34
C GLU A 54 -36.23 64.15 -9.25
N GLY A 55 -36.88 63.86 -10.39
CA GLY A 55 -38.33 63.80 -10.50
C GLY A 55 -39.06 65.13 -10.80
N ASN A 56 -38.36 66.26 -10.91
CA ASN A 56 -38.94 67.52 -11.38
C ASN A 56 -38.39 67.88 -12.77
N PRO A 57 -39.24 67.94 -13.83
CA PRO A 57 -38.78 68.27 -15.18
C PRO A 57 -38.38 69.74 -15.36
N TYR A 58 -38.71 70.62 -14.40
CA TYR A 58 -38.38 72.05 -14.46
C TYR A 58 -37.28 72.41 -13.46
N PRO A 59 -36.26 73.19 -13.86
CA PRO A 59 -35.18 73.60 -12.98
C PRO A 59 -35.71 74.55 -11.89
N VAL A 60 -35.30 74.32 -10.64
CA VAL A 60 -35.68 75.14 -9.49
C VAL A 60 -34.67 76.27 -9.34
N ARG A 61 -35.16 77.51 -9.27
CA ARG A 61 -34.33 78.71 -9.07
C ARG A 61 -34.27 79.05 -7.58
N THR A 62 -33.07 79.04 -7.01
CA THR A 62 -32.82 79.37 -5.59
C THR A 62 -31.62 80.31 -5.47
N SER A 63 -31.23 80.68 -4.24
CA SER A 63 -29.96 81.33 -3.91
C SER A 63 -29.28 80.55 -2.78
N PHE A 64 -27.98 80.77 -2.54
CA PHE A 64 -27.29 80.06 -1.46
C PHE A 64 -27.89 80.40 -0.10
N GLU A 65 -28.29 81.65 0.13
CA GLU A 65 -28.98 82.07 1.36
C GLU A 65 -30.32 81.33 1.56
N LYS A 66 -31.11 81.18 0.50
CA LYS A 66 -32.38 80.45 0.58
C LYS A 66 -32.17 78.97 0.80
N LEU A 67 -31.19 78.38 0.12
CA LEU A 67 -30.85 76.96 0.26
C LEU A 67 -30.29 76.64 1.65
N GLN A 68 -29.52 77.54 2.26
CA GLN A 68 -29.03 77.36 3.63
C GLN A 68 -30.15 77.22 4.67
N ASN A 69 -31.34 77.73 4.37
CA ASN A 69 -32.53 77.62 5.22
C ASN A 69 -33.48 76.49 4.79
N ASP A 70 -33.13 75.75 3.74
CA ASP A 70 -33.88 74.59 3.27
C ASP A 70 -33.60 73.37 4.17
N LYS A 71 -34.67 72.75 4.68
CA LYS A 71 -34.57 71.63 5.62
C LYS A 71 -33.93 70.38 5.01
N ASP A 72 -34.17 70.12 3.73
CA ASP A 72 -33.64 68.94 3.06
C ASP A 72 -32.13 69.13 2.84
N TYR A 73 -31.69 70.31 2.39
CA TYR A 73 -30.27 70.64 2.28
C TYR A 73 -29.52 70.66 3.63
N GLN A 74 -30.13 71.20 4.69
CA GLN A 74 -29.54 71.18 6.04
C GLN A 74 -29.31 69.74 6.53
N SER A 75 -30.28 68.85 6.31
CA SER A 75 -30.20 67.44 6.71
C SER A 75 -29.07 66.71 5.97
N GLU A 76 -28.93 66.96 4.66
CA GLU A 76 -27.80 66.44 3.87
C GLU A 76 -26.47 67.01 4.37
N GLN A 77 -26.41 68.31 4.64
CA GLN A 77 -25.19 68.94 5.13
C GLN A 77 -24.72 68.37 6.46
N GLU A 78 -25.63 68.13 7.39
CA GLU A 78 -25.31 67.48 8.66
C GLU A 78 -24.88 66.03 8.49
N TYR A 79 -25.51 65.28 7.58
CA TYR A 79 -25.13 63.90 7.29
C TYR A 79 -23.68 63.78 6.82
N PHE A 80 -23.28 64.57 5.82
CA PHE A 80 -21.90 64.53 5.30
C PHE A 80 -20.86 64.96 6.34
N LEU A 81 -21.15 65.99 7.14
CA LEU A 81 -20.25 66.42 8.20
C LEU A 81 -20.11 65.37 9.32
N LYS A 82 -21.20 64.64 9.64
CA LYS A 82 -21.21 63.59 10.67
C LYS A 82 -20.48 62.32 10.23
N GLU A 83 -20.67 61.88 8.98
CA GLU A 83 -19.94 60.74 8.40
C GLU A 83 -18.43 60.99 8.43
N GLU A 84 -18.00 62.19 8.04
CA GLU A 84 -16.58 62.55 8.07
C GLU A 84 -16.03 62.58 9.51
N THR A 85 -16.80 63.12 10.46
CA THR A 85 -16.43 63.10 11.89
C THR A 85 -16.27 61.67 12.42
N ASN A 86 -17.12 60.74 11.99
CA ASN A 86 -17.03 59.33 12.38
C ASN A 86 -15.82 58.64 11.75
N ARG A 87 -15.52 58.94 10.49
CA ARG A 87 -14.33 58.46 9.78
C ARG A 87 -13.05 58.95 10.45
N GLU A 88 -12.99 60.24 10.83
CA GLU A 88 -11.85 60.81 11.55
C GLU A 88 -11.65 60.14 12.92
N LYS A 89 -12.73 59.89 13.66
CA LYS A 89 -12.67 59.16 14.95
C LYS A 89 -12.17 57.73 14.79
N LYS A 90 -12.58 57.03 13.73
CA LYS A 90 -12.11 55.67 13.43
C LYS A 90 -10.61 55.65 13.13
N ILE A 91 -10.15 56.57 12.27
CA ILE A 91 -8.74 56.73 11.92
C ILE A 91 -7.90 57.08 13.17
N LYS A 92 -8.36 58.02 14.02
CA LYS A 92 -7.66 58.35 15.28
C LYS A 92 -7.54 57.16 16.23
N LYS A 93 -8.55 56.29 16.28
CA LYS A 93 -8.51 55.06 17.09
C LYS A 93 -7.53 54.04 16.52
N GLU A 94 -7.47 53.89 15.19
CA GLU A 94 -6.50 53.02 14.51
C GLU A 94 -5.06 53.54 14.67
N ILE A 95 -4.85 54.86 14.59
CA ILE A 95 -3.56 55.51 14.86
C ILE A 95 -3.09 55.23 16.29
N SER A 96 -3.95 55.38 17.30
CA SER A 96 -3.57 55.09 18.70
C SER A 96 -3.19 53.62 18.94
N ILE A 97 -3.77 52.68 18.18
CA ILE A 97 -3.41 51.26 18.21
C ILE A 97 -2.04 51.03 17.55
N LEU A 98 -1.73 51.77 16.48
CA LEU A 98 -0.44 51.73 15.78
C LEU A 98 0.67 52.42 16.58
N GLU A 99 0.40 53.57 17.21
CA GLU A 99 1.34 54.27 18.10
C GLU A 99 1.78 53.41 19.28
N ASN A 100 0.87 52.59 19.84
CA ASN A 100 1.20 51.61 20.87
C ASN A 100 2.10 50.45 20.37
N LYS A 101 2.13 50.19 19.05
CA LYS A 101 3.04 49.22 18.43
C LYS A 101 4.43 49.81 18.10
N VAL A 102 4.55 51.14 18.01
CA VAL A 102 5.74 51.87 17.52
C VAL A 102 6.78 52.22 18.61
N ASN A 103 6.57 51.83 19.87
CA ASN A 103 7.51 52.10 20.96
C ASN A 103 8.85 51.30 20.94
N SER A 104 9.35 50.91 19.77
CA SER A 104 10.72 50.39 19.64
C SER A 104 11.39 50.75 18.31
N LYS A 105 12.51 51.48 18.40
CA LYS A 105 13.65 51.62 17.47
C LYS A 105 13.70 52.75 16.41
N LEU A 106 12.61 53.33 15.93
CA LEU A 106 12.70 54.33 14.83
C LEU A 106 13.01 55.77 15.26
N LYS A 107 12.87 56.08 16.55
CA LYS A 107 13.16 57.42 17.09
C LYS A 107 14.65 57.78 17.09
N ASP A 108 15.53 56.78 16.98
CA ASP A 108 16.98 56.94 17.14
C ASP A 108 17.74 57.10 15.80
N ILE A 109 17.07 56.91 14.65
CA ILE A 109 17.75 56.81 13.34
C ILE A 109 17.46 58.03 12.43
N ILE A 110 16.37 58.76 12.63
CA ILE A 110 15.98 59.86 11.74
C ILE A 110 16.61 61.18 12.20
N THR A 111 17.71 61.60 11.58
CA THR A 111 18.21 62.98 11.62
C THR A 111 17.67 63.79 10.45
N GLU A 112 17.28 65.05 10.70
CA GLU A 112 16.56 65.97 9.79
C GLU A 112 17.21 66.22 8.41
N GLU A 113 18.46 65.80 8.18
CA GLU A 113 19.24 66.27 7.02
C GLU A 113 19.05 65.50 5.70
N ASN A 114 18.34 64.35 5.64
CA ASN A 114 18.36 63.50 4.42
C ASN A 114 17.02 62.90 3.96
N VAL A 115 15.86 63.45 4.36
CA VAL A 115 14.56 62.98 3.84
C VAL A 115 13.87 64.11 3.07
N PRO A 116 13.42 63.90 1.82
CA PRO A 116 12.61 64.87 1.11
C PRO A 116 11.37 65.26 1.92
N ASP A 117 11.14 66.55 2.14
CA ASP A 117 10.10 67.15 3.01
C ASP A 117 8.70 66.52 2.88
N ILE A 118 8.36 66.00 1.70
CA ILE A 118 7.06 65.36 1.42
C ILE A 118 6.94 63.99 2.09
N VAL A 119 8.00 63.17 2.06
CA VAL A 119 7.98 61.82 2.64
C VAL A 119 7.94 61.92 4.17
N TYR A 120 8.73 62.84 4.73
CA TYR A 120 8.72 63.14 6.16
C TYR A 120 7.34 63.62 6.64
N ARG A 121 6.66 64.47 5.86
CA ARG A 121 5.29 64.92 6.16
C ARG A 121 4.27 63.78 6.11
N PHE A 122 4.37 62.84 5.18
CA PHE A 122 3.43 61.73 5.10
C PHE A 122 3.63 60.69 6.22
N ILE A 123 4.86 60.49 6.69
CA ILE A 123 5.18 59.68 7.87
C ILE A 123 4.61 60.32 9.14
N ILE A 124 4.85 61.61 9.36
CA ILE A 124 4.33 62.33 10.55
C ILE A 124 2.79 62.40 10.57
N GLN A 125 2.16 62.45 9.41
CA GLN A 125 0.70 62.53 9.31
C GLN A 125 0.00 61.16 9.36
N GLY A 126 0.75 60.07 9.54
CA GLY A 126 0.20 58.71 9.63
C GLY A 126 -0.42 58.20 8.32
N TYR A 127 -0.08 58.82 7.18
CA TYR A 127 -0.49 58.32 5.85
C TYR A 127 0.37 57.15 5.38
N ILE A 128 1.52 56.96 6.03
CA ILE A 128 2.58 56.03 5.67
C ILE A 128 3.09 55.39 6.98
N ASP A 129 3.16 54.06 7.04
CA ASP A 129 3.74 53.30 8.16
C ASP A 129 5.13 52.70 7.78
N GLU A 130 5.74 51.93 8.69
CA GLU A 130 7.06 51.29 8.47
C GLU A 130 7.07 50.36 7.25
N SER A 131 5.92 49.87 6.78
CA SER A 131 5.85 49.05 5.57
C SER A 131 6.17 49.84 4.29
N TYR A 132 6.18 51.17 4.37
CA TYR A 132 6.42 52.03 3.21
C TYR A 132 7.89 52.22 2.89
N GLU A 133 8.80 51.93 3.82
CA GLU A 133 10.21 51.76 3.49
C GLU A 133 10.39 50.57 2.53
N ASN A 134 9.58 49.51 2.70
CA ASN A 134 9.51 48.40 1.76
C ASN A 134 8.91 48.82 0.41
N TYR A 135 7.89 49.71 0.39
CA TYR A 135 7.28 50.24 -0.85
C TYR A 135 8.15 51.26 -1.62
N ILE A 136 8.99 52.03 -0.94
CA ILE A 136 9.93 52.96 -1.60
C ILE A 136 11.11 52.19 -2.16
N ASN A 137 11.64 51.22 -1.40
CA ASN A 137 12.64 50.31 -1.93
C ASN A 137 12.10 49.57 -3.16
N TYR A 138 10.85 49.09 -3.13
CA TYR A 138 10.10 48.49 -4.26
C TYR A 138 10.05 49.32 -5.55
N SER A 139 10.36 50.63 -5.55
CA SER A 139 10.34 51.45 -6.77
C SER A 139 11.60 51.31 -7.65
N TYR A 140 12.64 50.59 -7.20
CA TYR A 140 13.96 50.57 -7.85
C TYR A 140 14.54 49.18 -8.10
N ALA A 141 13.78 48.07 -8.01
CA ALA A 141 14.34 46.78 -8.42
C ALA A 141 14.33 46.63 -9.94
N GLU A 142 15.02 45.60 -10.42
CA GLU A 142 14.73 45.10 -11.75
C GLU A 142 13.30 44.53 -11.79
N ARG A 143 12.68 44.62 -12.97
CA ARG A 143 11.25 44.35 -13.19
C ARG A 143 10.75 43.00 -12.62
N ASN A 144 11.61 41.99 -12.55
CA ASN A 144 11.28 40.66 -12.05
C ASN A 144 11.19 40.60 -10.52
N ASP A 145 12.09 41.27 -9.80
CA ASP A 145 12.10 41.31 -8.33
C ASP A 145 10.84 42.01 -7.80
N ASP A 146 10.45 43.12 -8.44
CA ASP A 146 9.24 43.86 -8.07
C ASP A 146 7.97 43.06 -8.40
N ALA A 147 7.95 42.34 -9.52
CA ALA A 147 6.84 41.45 -9.87
C ALA A 147 6.69 40.31 -8.85
N PHE A 148 7.81 39.70 -8.43
CA PHE A 148 7.83 38.66 -7.40
C PHE A 148 7.29 39.18 -6.06
N LEU A 149 7.84 40.30 -5.56
CA LEU A 149 7.42 40.91 -4.29
C LEU A 149 5.95 41.37 -4.32
N SER A 150 5.52 42.01 -5.42
CA SER A 150 4.13 42.45 -5.61
C SER A 150 3.16 41.27 -5.51
N ASN A 151 3.51 40.17 -6.17
CA ASN A 151 2.70 38.96 -6.18
C ASN A 151 2.64 38.27 -4.81
N LEU A 152 3.77 38.22 -4.09
CA LEU A 152 3.86 37.68 -2.73
C LEU A 152 3.02 38.47 -1.70
N LEU A 153 3.00 39.80 -1.85
CA LEU A 153 2.29 40.69 -0.93
C LEU A 153 0.79 40.78 -1.23
N LEU A 154 0.38 40.74 -2.50
CA LEU A 154 -1.01 40.99 -2.91
C LEU A 154 -1.81 39.72 -3.19
N ASN A 155 -1.28 38.80 -3.99
CA ASN A 155 -2.05 37.71 -4.60
C ASN A 155 -1.77 36.35 -3.97
N GLY A 156 -0.56 36.15 -3.43
CA GLY A 156 -0.15 34.94 -2.71
C GLY A 156 -0.06 33.65 -3.55
N LYS A 157 -0.25 33.72 -4.87
CA LYS A 157 -0.16 32.59 -5.82
C LYS A 157 1.18 32.59 -6.54
N THR A 158 1.60 31.46 -7.10
CA THR A 158 2.82 31.40 -7.93
C THR A 158 2.67 32.16 -9.25
N PHE A 159 3.72 32.90 -9.63
CA PHE A 159 3.79 33.64 -10.89
C PHE A 159 4.66 32.90 -11.92
N ASP A 160 5.90 32.61 -11.55
CA ASP A 160 6.86 31.80 -12.30
C ASP A 160 7.94 31.32 -11.33
N PHE A 161 8.20 30.00 -11.29
CA PHE A 161 9.23 29.44 -10.43
C PHE A 161 10.64 29.83 -10.89
N ASP A 162 10.85 30.02 -12.19
CA ASP A 162 12.18 30.23 -12.77
C ASP A 162 12.47 31.70 -13.05
N ALA A 163 11.62 32.61 -12.56
CA ALA A 163 11.89 34.04 -12.59
C ALA A 163 13.26 34.32 -11.92
N GLU A 164 14.15 34.94 -12.69
CA GLU A 164 15.47 35.35 -12.19
C GLU A 164 15.30 36.54 -11.25
N LEU A 165 15.81 36.35 -10.02
CA LEU A 165 15.84 37.38 -8.99
C LEU A 165 17.28 37.85 -8.80
N ASN A 166 17.48 39.17 -8.70
CA ASN A 166 18.81 39.77 -8.74
C ASN A 166 19.20 40.46 -7.42
N ASP A 167 18.27 41.14 -6.75
CA ASP A 167 18.53 41.82 -5.48
C ASP A 167 18.00 41.03 -4.26
N PHE A 168 18.70 39.95 -3.92
CA PHE A 168 18.33 39.08 -2.79
C PHE A 168 18.34 39.80 -1.44
N ASN A 169 19.25 40.76 -1.23
CA ASN A 169 19.32 41.51 0.04
C ASN A 169 18.04 42.31 0.25
N LYS A 170 17.58 42.99 -0.81
CA LYS A 170 16.33 43.73 -0.79
C LYS A 170 15.13 42.82 -0.55
N ILE A 171 15.06 41.69 -1.26
CA ILE A 171 13.98 40.72 -1.07
C ILE A 171 13.93 40.26 0.39
N ILE A 172 15.06 39.81 0.95
CA ILE A 172 15.14 39.26 2.31
C ILE A 172 14.76 40.29 3.37
N ASN A 173 15.13 41.56 3.19
CA ASN A 173 14.77 42.62 4.13
C ASN A 173 13.26 42.87 4.20
N VAL A 174 12.52 42.52 3.14
CA VAL A 174 11.05 42.68 3.08
C VAL A 174 10.32 41.43 3.60
N LEU A 175 10.92 40.23 3.44
CA LEU A 175 10.28 38.98 3.79
C LEU A 175 10.06 38.81 5.30
N THR A 176 8.84 38.48 5.68
CA THR A 176 8.49 38.04 7.04
C THR A 176 8.35 36.51 7.10
N ASP A 177 8.37 35.94 8.31
CA ASP A 177 8.17 34.48 8.47
C ASP A 177 6.81 34.01 7.90
N LEU A 178 5.78 34.86 7.90
CA LEU A 178 4.45 34.56 7.32
C LEU A 178 4.49 34.48 5.79
N ASP A 179 5.38 35.20 5.13
CA ASP A 179 5.47 35.18 3.67
C ASP A 179 5.98 33.83 3.16
N PHE A 180 6.78 33.13 3.96
CA PHE A 180 7.22 31.79 3.63
C PHE A 180 6.11 30.74 3.64
N GLU A 181 4.95 31.02 4.25
CA GLU A 181 3.80 30.11 4.21
C GLU A 181 2.96 30.26 2.94
N LYS A 182 3.25 31.27 2.11
CA LYS A 182 2.50 31.57 0.88
C LYS A 182 3.10 30.81 -0.30
N GLU A 183 2.26 30.35 -1.22
CA GLU A 183 2.71 29.67 -2.43
C GLU A 183 3.65 30.55 -3.28
N ALA A 184 3.39 31.86 -3.33
CA ALA A 184 4.21 32.83 -4.05
C ALA A 184 5.70 32.88 -3.64
N ILE A 185 6.09 32.34 -2.47
CA ILE A 185 7.50 32.32 -2.05
C ILE A 185 8.35 31.34 -2.89
N LEU A 186 7.71 30.40 -3.57
CA LEU A 186 8.38 29.36 -4.34
C LEU A 186 9.05 29.99 -5.57
N ASN A 187 10.37 30.14 -5.51
CA ASN A 187 11.20 30.63 -6.61
C ASN A 187 12.58 29.95 -6.57
N ILE A 188 13.07 29.54 -7.74
CA ILE A 188 14.30 28.75 -7.90
C ILE A 188 15.53 29.59 -7.55
N SER A 189 15.60 30.83 -8.05
CA SER A 189 16.70 31.77 -7.78
C SER A 189 16.83 32.06 -6.28
N LEU A 190 15.69 32.31 -5.61
CA LEU A 190 15.64 32.56 -4.17
C LEU A 190 16.11 31.36 -3.35
N LEU A 191 15.63 30.16 -3.69
CA LEU A 191 16.07 28.93 -3.02
C LEU A 191 17.56 28.68 -3.21
N ASN A 192 18.09 28.91 -4.42
CA ASN A 192 19.51 28.74 -4.69
C ASN A 192 20.35 29.70 -3.86
N TYR A 193 19.94 30.96 -3.77
CA TYR A 193 20.60 31.93 -2.91
C TYR A 193 20.69 31.46 -1.44
N PHE A 194 19.59 30.95 -0.88
CA PHE A 194 19.61 30.45 0.50
C PHE A 194 20.49 29.21 0.68
N ILE A 195 20.53 28.31 -0.31
CA ILE A 195 21.43 27.14 -0.32
C ILE A 195 22.90 27.57 -0.35
N GLU A 196 23.27 28.52 -1.21
CA GLU A 196 24.63 29.06 -1.31
C GLU A 196 25.07 29.77 -0.03
N LYS A 197 24.16 30.48 0.64
CA LYS A 197 24.41 31.11 1.95
C LYS A 197 24.31 30.14 3.13
N ALA A 198 24.03 28.85 2.87
CA ALA A 198 23.83 27.83 3.90
C ALA A 198 22.78 28.20 4.97
N ASN A 199 21.74 28.97 4.60
CA ASN A 199 20.71 29.41 5.53
C ASN A 199 19.61 28.35 5.68
N THR A 200 19.86 27.34 6.51
CA THR A 200 18.99 26.17 6.67
C THR A 200 17.57 26.51 7.10
N LYS A 201 17.35 27.58 7.87
CA LYS A 201 16.01 28.01 8.31
C LYS A 201 15.12 28.30 7.09
N TYR A 202 15.58 29.16 6.19
CA TYR A 202 14.78 29.56 5.03
C TYR A 202 14.69 28.48 3.95
N ILE A 203 15.73 27.65 3.81
CA ILE A 203 15.67 26.47 2.94
C ILE A 203 14.53 25.54 3.40
N ASP A 204 14.43 25.27 4.70
CA ASP A 204 13.39 24.39 5.24
C ASP A 204 11.99 24.98 5.07
N LEU A 205 11.85 26.29 5.29
CA LEU A 205 10.58 26.98 5.10
C LEU A 205 10.10 26.89 3.64
N ILE A 206 10.97 27.20 2.66
CA ILE A 206 10.61 27.09 1.24
C ILE A 206 10.26 25.64 0.87
N LEU A 207 11.06 24.67 1.32
CA LEU A 207 10.84 23.27 1.02
C LEU A 207 9.54 22.74 1.64
N ASN A 208 9.22 23.12 2.87
CA ASN A 208 7.94 22.76 3.51
C ASN A 208 6.75 23.35 2.76
N THR A 209 6.85 24.61 2.34
CA THR A 209 5.81 25.27 1.54
C THR A 209 5.65 24.62 0.17
N SER A 210 6.76 24.15 -0.42
CA SER A 210 6.72 23.41 -1.68
C SER A 210 5.94 22.11 -1.55
N GLN A 211 6.05 21.40 -0.43
CA GLN A 211 5.28 20.19 -0.17
C GLN A 211 3.78 20.46 -0.02
N LYS A 212 3.41 21.63 0.53
CA LYS A 212 2.02 22.01 0.75
C LYS A 212 1.29 22.42 -0.53
N TYR A 213 1.97 23.12 -1.43
CA TYR A 213 1.31 23.74 -2.60
C TYR A 213 1.79 23.23 -3.96
N SER A 214 3.04 22.76 -4.08
CA SER A 214 3.69 22.53 -5.38
C SER A 214 3.99 21.07 -5.71
N ARG A 215 3.45 20.12 -4.94
CA ARG A 215 3.67 18.68 -5.19
C ARG A 215 3.21 18.28 -6.60
N GLU A 216 2.14 18.91 -7.10
CA GLU A 216 1.63 18.68 -8.46
C GLU A 216 2.35 19.49 -9.53
N THR A 217 2.83 20.70 -9.22
CA THR A 217 3.51 21.59 -10.18
C THR A 217 5.01 21.30 -10.33
N GLY A 218 5.61 20.56 -9.39
CA GLY A 218 6.97 20.01 -9.50
C GLY A 218 8.09 21.01 -9.25
N PHE A 219 7.93 21.93 -8.29
CA PHE A 219 8.93 22.96 -7.99
C PHE A 219 10.30 22.38 -7.62
N VAL A 220 10.33 21.33 -6.79
CA VAL A 220 11.58 20.72 -6.32
C VAL A 220 12.30 20.03 -7.48
N GLU A 221 11.57 19.37 -8.38
CA GLU A 221 12.10 18.73 -9.58
C GLU A 221 12.66 19.77 -10.56
N GLN A 222 11.95 20.89 -10.76
CA GLN A 222 12.44 22.00 -11.58
C GLN A 222 13.72 22.61 -11.00
N TYR A 223 13.78 22.80 -9.68
CA TYR A 223 15.01 23.24 -9.02
C TYR A 223 16.13 22.22 -9.23
N TYR A 224 15.87 20.93 -8.99
CA TYR A 224 16.87 19.87 -9.13
C TYR A 224 17.48 19.83 -10.54
N ASN A 225 16.63 19.96 -11.56
CA ASN A 225 17.03 20.01 -12.96
C ASN A 225 18.02 21.14 -13.27
N LYS A 226 17.94 22.27 -12.54
CA LYS A 226 18.84 23.42 -12.70
C LYS A 226 20.05 23.35 -11.76
N TYR A 227 19.84 22.91 -10.52
CA TYR A 227 20.83 22.88 -9.45
C TYR A 227 20.71 21.59 -8.62
N SER A 228 21.69 20.69 -8.74
CA SER A 228 21.71 19.40 -8.03
C SER A 228 22.16 19.48 -6.56
N ASN A 229 22.54 20.67 -6.08
CA ASN A 229 23.03 20.91 -4.71
C ASN A 229 21.96 20.78 -3.61
N ILE A 230 20.68 20.62 -3.97
CA ILE A 230 19.55 20.48 -3.05
C ILE A 230 19.46 19.12 -2.36
N LEU A 231 20.10 18.08 -2.91
CA LEU A 231 19.94 16.69 -2.51
C LEU A 231 20.07 16.47 -0.99
N LYS A 232 21.09 17.08 -0.36
CA LYS A 232 21.34 16.98 1.09
C LYS A 232 20.16 17.46 1.93
N HIS A 233 19.43 18.45 1.45
CA HIS A 233 18.26 19.01 2.14
C HIS A 233 17.02 18.12 1.96
N LEU A 234 16.83 17.57 0.76
CA LEU A 234 15.73 16.64 0.48
C LEU A 234 15.83 15.38 1.35
N VAL A 235 17.03 14.81 1.46
CA VAL A 235 17.29 13.64 2.31
C VAL A 235 17.00 13.95 3.78
N ARG A 236 17.49 15.09 4.29
CA ARG A 236 17.28 15.51 5.68
C ARG A 236 15.80 15.68 6.02
N LEU A 237 15.03 16.27 5.11
CA LEU A 237 13.60 16.53 5.28
C LEU A 237 12.71 15.36 4.80
N LYS A 238 13.30 14.28 4.28
CA LYS A 238 12.60 13.14 3.68
C LYS A 238 11.60 13.54 2.59
N ILE A 239 11.95 14.54 1.79
CA ILE A 239 11.11 15.00 0.66
C ILE A 239 11.32 14.03 -0.50
N LYS A 240 10.24 13.52 -1.09
CA LYS A 240 10.29 12.65 -2.26
C LYS A 240 10.27 13.46 -3.55
N LEU A 241 10.91 12.95 -4.60
CA LEU A 241 10.96 13.55 -5.93
C LEU A 241 10.13 12.72 -6.91
N ASP A 242 9.51 13.38 -7.87
CA ASP A 242 8.87 12.76 -9.02
C ASP A 242 9.87 12.63 -10.18
N PHE A 243 10.39 11.42 -10.40
CA PHE A 243 11.39 11.17 -11.44
C PHE A 243 10.86 11.44 -12.85
N THR A 244 9.53 11.40 -13.06
CA THR A 244 8.95 11.68 -14.37
C THR A 244 9.08 13.14 -14.82
N LYS A 245 9.40 14.04 -13.88
CA LYS A 245 9.62 15.48 -14.13
C LYS A 245 11.09 15.86 -14.19
N LEU A 246 11.99 14.90 -13.97
CA LEU A 246 13.43 15.13 -14.05
C LEU A 246 13.91 15.01 -15.50
N ILE A 247 14.85 15.88 -15.90
CA ILE A 247 15.51 15.80 -17.20
C ILE A 247 16.41 14.57 -17.25
N GLU A 248 17.15 14.34 -16.16
CA GLU A 248 18.03 13.19 -15.98
C GLU A 248 17.98 12.74 -14.51
N VAL A 249 18.04 11.43 -14.29
CA VAL A 249 18.14 10.83 -12.96
C VAL A 249 19.58 10.38 -12.77
N ASP A 250 20.34 11.07 -11.93
CA ASP A 250 21.73 10.69 -11.64
C ASP A 250 21.82 9.53 -10.64
N GLU A 251 23.02 8.92 -10.55
CA GLU A 251 23.25 7.78 -9.65
C GLU A 251 23.02 8.12 -8.17
N LYS A 252 23.23 9.38 -7.75
CA LYS A 252 23.06 9.78 -6.34
C LYS A 252 21.60 9.73 -5.90
N LEU A 253 20.66 10.03 -6.81
CA LEU A 253 19.23 9.85 -6.56
C LEU A 253 18.86 8.37 -6.45
N ILE A 254 19.49 7.53 -7.28
CA ILE A 254 19.23 6.10 -7.34
C ILE A 254 19.79 5.40 -6.09
N GLU A 255 21.00 5.76 -5.67
CA GLU A 255 21.64 5.29 -4.43
C GLU A 255 20.87 5.73 -3.18
N ASN A 256 20.02 6.75 -3.30
CA ASN A 256 19.23 7.26 -2.20
C ASN A 256 17.77 6.76 -2.32
N TYR A 257 17.59 5.51 -1.89
CA TYR A 257 16.37 4.70 -2.03
C TYR A 257 15.05 5.35 -1.54
N LEU A 258 15.13 6.41 -0.72
CA LEU A 258 13.99 7.26 -0.32
C LEU A 258 13.15 7.73 -1.52
N PHE A 259 13.81 8.03 -2.65
CA PHE A 259 13.16 8.59 -3.84
C PHE A 259 12.57 7.52 -4.76
N ILE A 260 12.96 6.25 -4.60
CA ILE A 260 12.54 5.16 -5.48
C ILE A 260 11.16 4.64 -5.09
N GLU A 261 10.70 4.79 -3.84
CA GLU A 261 9.50 4.09 -3.31
C GLU A 261 8.14 4.43 -3.94
N GLU A 262 8.01 5.52 -4.72
CA GLU A 262 6.74 5.84 -5.39
C GLU A 262 6.61 5.04 -6.70
N GLU A 263 5.50 4.33 -6.88
CA GLU A 263 5.30 3.41 -8.02
C GLU A 263 5.49 4.10 -9.39
N LYS A 264 5.06 5.36 -9.52
CA LYS A 264 5.26 6.17 -10.72
C LYS A 264 6.74 6.37 -11.09
N ASN A 265 7.65 6.34 -10.13
CA ASN A 265 9.08 6.47 -10.36
C ASN A 265 9.72 5.16 -10.85
N PHE A 266 9.08 4.01 -10.56
CA PHE A 266 9.63 2.71 -10.92
C PHE A 266 9.79 2.58 -12.45
N GLU A 267 8.76 2.97 -13.20
CA GLU A 267 8.74 2.84 -14.65
C GLU A 267 9.83 3.70 -15.31
N PHE A 268 9.92 4.95 -14.88
CA PHE A 268 10.92 5.89 -15.39
C PHE A 268 12.34 5.38 -15.16
N LEU A 269 12.64 4.93 -13.94
CA LEU A 269 13.96 4.41 -13.57
C LEU A 269 14.33 3.16 -14.39
N ILE A 270 13.38 2.25 -14.59
CA ILE A 270 13.62 1.03 -15.37
C ILE A 270 13.84 1.33 -16.85
N LEU A 271 13.04 2.21 -17.46
CA LEU A 271 13.11 2.48 -18.90
C LEU A 271 14.31 3.34 -19.28
N ASN A 272 14.65 4.32 -18.45
CA ASN A 272 15.65 5.34 -18.81
C ASN A 272 17.04 5.03 -18.25
N ASN A 273 17.14 4.50 -17.03
CA ASN A 273 18.43 4.31 -16.35
C ASN A 273 18.84 2.84 -16.29
N TRP A 274 17.90 1.93 -16.03
CA TRP A 274 18.21 0.53 -15.71
C TRP A 274 17.88 -0.46 -16.81
N LYS A 275 17.69 0.03 -18.05
CA LYS A 275 17.37 -0.81 -19.21
C LYS A 275 18.43 -1.91 -19.45
N GLY A 276 19.70 -1.62 -19.18
CA GLY A 276 20.80 -2.60 -19.24
C GLY A 276 20.68 -3.69 -18.17
N LYS A 277 20.29 -3.30 -16.95
CA LYS A 277 20.09 -4.22 -15.81
C LYS A 277 18.98 -5.25 -16.05
N LEU A 278 18.05 -5.00 -16.97
CA LEU A 278 16.99 -5.97 -17.30
C LEU A 278 17.49 -7.22 -18.06
N SER A 279 18.71 -7.17 -18.61
CA SER A 279 19.23 -8.24 -19.48
C SER A 279 20.54 -8.84 -18.97
N ASN A 280 21.33 -8.10 -18.20
CA ASN A 280 22.60 -8.57 -17.64
C ASN A 280 22.35 -9.36 -16.34
N GLU A 281 22.72 -10.64 -16.33
CA GLU A 281 22.44 -11.57 -15.23
C GLU A 281 23.03 -11.10 -13.88
N GLU A 282 24.28 -10.62 -13.87
CA GLU A 282 24.98 -10.15 -12.67
C GLU A 282 24.26 -8.93 -12.07
N GLN A 283 23.87 -7.98 -12.91
CA GLN A 283 23.13 -6.78 -12.48
C GLN A 283 21.71 -7.10 -11.99
N ILE A 284 21.08 -8.14 -12.55
CA ILE A 284 19.78 -8.63 -12.04
C ILE A 284 19.96 -9.16 -10.62
N TYR A 285 20.99 -9.97 -10.38
CA TYR A 285 21.27 -10.49 -9.04
C TYR A 285 21.58 -9.39 -8.03
N GLU A 286 22.42 -8.41 -8.41
CA GLU A 286 22.68 -7.23 -7.57
C GLU A 286 21.36 -6.54 -7.18
N THR A 287 20.49 -6.30 -8.15
CA THR A 287 19.20 -5.63 -7.94
C THR A 287 18.27 -6.44 -7.02
N LEU A 288 18.15 -7.76 -7.24
CA LEU A 288 17.27 -8.60 -6.43
C LEU A 288 17.81 -8.80 -5.01
N ASN A 289 19.12 -8.78 -4.82
CA ASN A 289 19.78 -8.99 -3.54
C ASN A 289 20.01 -7.70 -2.74
N ASP A 290 19.85 -6.51 -3.34
CA ASP A 290 20.06 -5.23 -2.66
C ASP A 290 19.03 -5.00 -1.54
N THR A 291 19.47 -5.04 -0.28
CA THR A 291 18.59 -4.90 0.89
C THR A 291 17.97 -3.53 1.04
N ASN A 292 18.50 -2.50 0.36
CA ASN A 292 18.01 -1.14 0.46
C ASN A 292 16.88 -0.85 -0.53
N LEU A 293 16.75 -1.65 -1.61
CA LEU A 293 15.63 -1.55 -2.53
C LEU A 293 14.34 -2.10 -1.91
N SER A 294 13.27 -1.33 -2.04
CA SER A 294 11.96 -1.72 -1.53
C SER A 294 11.43 -2.99 -2.19
N LYS A 295 10.63 -3.75 -1.44
CA LYS A 295 9.95 -4.95 -1.93
C LYS A 295 9.07 -4.66 -3.14
N SER A 296 8.33 -3.55 -3.09
CA SER A 296 7.42 -3.10 -4.17
C SER A 296 8.17 -2.82 -5.47
N PHE A 297 9.33 -2.17 -5.41
CA PHE A 297 10.14 -1.91 -6.60
C PHE A 297 10.63 -3.22 -7.23
N LYS A 298 11.15 -4.16 -6.43
CA LYS A 298 11.62 -5.46 -6.92
C LYS A 298 10.50 -6.29 -7.56
N GLU A 299 9.32 -6.30 -6.94
CA GLU A 299 8.14 -6.94 -7.52
C GLU A 299 7.71 -6.31 -8.85
N TYR A 300 7.88 -5.00 -9.02
CA TYR A 300 7.63 -4.30 -10.29
C TYR A 300 8.72 -4.55 -11.35
N PHE A 301 9.96 -4.77 -10.91
CA PHE A 301 11.13 -5.04 -11.74
C PHE A 301 11.09 -6.45 -12.36
N ILE A 302 10.73 -7.47 -11.57
CA ILE A 302 10.75 -8.90 -11.98
C ILE A 302 9.99 -9.17 -13.30
N PRO A 303 8.73 -8.72 -13.50
CA PRO A 303 8.00 -8.97 -14.74
C PRO A 303 8.70 -8.40 -15.99
N LYS A 304 9.52 -7.34 -15.83
CA LYS A 304 10.20 -6.61 -16.92
C LYS A 304 11.55 -7.19 -17.30
N LEU A 305 12.06 -8.17 -16.54
CA LEU A 305 13.29 -8.88 -16.88
C LEU A 305 13.20 -9.47 -18.30
N ARG A 306 14.25 -9.27 -19.09
CA ARG A 306 14.36 -9.79 -20.47
C ARG A 306 15.04 -11.16 -20.50
N SER A 307 15.93 -11.39 -19.53
CA SER A 307 16.66 -12.64 -19.38
C SER A 307 16.02 -13.52 -18.29
N LYS A 308 16.15 -14.83 -18.46
CA LYS A 308 15.89 -15.80 -17.38
C LYS A 308 17.14 -15.96 -16.53
N ILE A 309 16.97 -16.18 -15.24
CA ILE A 309 18.07 -16.29 -14.26
C ILE A 309 18.02 -17.61 -13.47
N ASN A 310 19.08 -17.89 -12.71
CA ASN A 310 19.16 -19.04 -11.81
C ASN A 310 18.81 -18.65 -10.37
N PHE A 311 18.25 -19.60 -9.62
CA PHE A 311 17.92 -19.37 -8.21
C PHE A 311 19.14 -19.35 -7.28
N GLU A 312 20.21 -20.08 -7.61
CA GLU A 312 21.39 -20.26 -6.73
C GLU A 312 22.02 -18.93 -6.28
N ASN A 313 21.91 -17.88 -7.10
CA ASN A 313 22.51 -16.58 -6.85
C ASN A 313 21.54 -15.56 -6.23
N ILE A 314 20.33 -15.98 -5.87
CA ILE A 314 19.29 -15.14 -5.29
C ILE A 314 19.26 -15.36 -3.79
N LYS A 315 19.39 -14.28 -3.02
CA LYS A 315 19.40 -14.27 -1.54
C LYS A 315 18.11 -13.69 -0.96
N SER A 316 17.02 -13.77 -1.70
CA SER A 316 15.79 -13.00 -1.45
C SER A 316 14.52 -13.83 -1.65
N ASP A 317 13.45 -13.49 -0.96
CA ASP A 317 12.18 -14.25 -0.96
C ASP A 317 11.32 -14.09 -2.24
N TYR A 318 11.87 -13.54 -3.32
CA TYR A 318 11.13 -13.28 -4.58
C TYR A 318 10.93 -14.52 -5.45
N TYR A 319 11.24 -15.71 -4.93
CA TYR A 319 11.18 -16.97 -5.67
C TYR A 319 9.82 -17.20 -6.35
N GLU A 320 8.73 -16.95 -5.63
CA GLU A 320 7.39 -17.14 -6.18
C GLU A 320 7.08 -16.14 -7.30
N SER A 321 7.47 -14.88 -7.14
CA SER A 321 7.27 -13.84 -8.17
C SER A 321 8.06 -14.17 -9.45
N LEU A 322 9.28 -14.69 -9.29
CA LEU A 322 10.12 -15.13 -10.40
C LEU A 322 9.53 -16.33 -11.15
N LEU A 323 8.97 -17.32 -10.43
CA LEU A 323 8.26 -18.45 -11.04
C LEU A 323 6.99 -17.99 -11.77
N ARG A 324 6.17 -17.16 -11.11
CA ARG A 324 4.90 -16.64 -11.66
C ARG A 324 5.09 -15.90 -12.97
N ASN A 325 6.19 -15.16 -13.09
CA ASN A 325 6.53 -14.39 -14.28
C ASN A 325 7.43 -15.15 -15.27
N ASN A 326 7.65 -16.46 -15.05
CA ASN A 326 8.50 -17.32 -15.88
C ASN A 326 9.91 -16.74 -16.14
N LYS A 327 10.53 -16.14 -15.12
CA LYS A 327 11.86 -15.49 -15.19
C LYS A 327 13.01 -16.38 -14.74
N ILE A 328 12.74 -17.65 -14.48
CA ILE A 328 13.74 -18.63 -14.08
C ILE A 328 14.06 -19.54 -15.26
N ILE A 329 15.33 -19.91 -15.40
CA ILE A 329 15.78 -20.89 -16.39
C ILE A 329 15.09 -22.23 -16.08
N PRO A 330 14.31 -22.80 -17.02
CA PRO A 330 13.56 -24.01 -16.76
C PRO A 330 14.53 -25.20 -16.73
N SER A 331 14.99 -25.56 -15.54
CA SER A 331 15.87 -26.70 -15.32
C SER A 331 15.56 -27.38 -13.98
N SER A 332 15.87 -28.67 -13.88
CA SER A 332 15.69 -29.42 -12.62
C SER A 332 16.58 -28.86 -11.50
N GLU A 333 17.77 -28.35 -11.83
CA GLU A 333 18.68 -27.72 -10.86
C GLU A 333 18.04 -26.48 -10.21
N ASN A 334 17.33 -25.67 -10.99
CA ASN A 334 16.61 -24.51 -10.46
C ASN A 334 15.43 -24.94 -9.59
N ILE A 335 14.65 -25.95 -9.99
CA ILE A 335 13.56 -26.43 -9.13
C ILE A 335 14.10 -27.02 -7.82
N ASN A 336 15.22 -27.75 -7.85
CA ASN A 336 15.88 -28.23 -6.64
C ASN A 336 16.37 -27.06 -5.76
N SER A 337 16.94 -26.03 -6.36
CA SER A 337 17.33 -24.80 -5.65
C SER A 337 16.13 -24.11 -5.01
N TYR A 338 14.97 -24.10 -5.67
CA TYR A 338 13.73 -23.56 -5.10
C TYR A 338 13.32 -24.28 -3.80
N PHE A 339 13.48 -25.60 -3.70
CA PHE A 339 13.20 -26.32 -2.44
C PHE A 339 14.19 -26.02 -1.33
N LYS A 340 15.45 -25.79 -1.69
CA LYS A 340 16.50 -25.43 -0.74
C LYS A 340 16.27 -24.05 -0.13
N PHE A 341 15.80 -23.09 -0.93
CA PHE A 341 15.74 -21.69 -0.54
C PHE A 341 14.33 -21.16 -0.22
N SER A 342 13.27 -21.78 -0.73
CA SER A 342 11.90 -21.36 -0.38
C SER A 342 11.47 -22.00 0.94
N LEU A 343 10.89 -21.16 1.81
CA LEU A 343 10.27 -21.58 3.06
C LEU A 343 8.97 -22.33 2.74
N ASP A 344 9.09 -23.64 2.50
CA ASP A 344 8.04 -24.67 2.64
C ASP A 344 6.76 -24.52 1.80
N ILE A 345 6.85 -23.98 0.58
CA ILE A 345 5.64 -23.80 -0.25
C ILE A 345 5.75 -24.57 -1.58
N ILE A 346 5.19 -25.78 -1.58
CA ILE A 346 4.63 -26.38 -2.79
C ILE A 346 3.31 -25.67 -3.06
N ASN A 347 3.23 -24.90 -4.14
CA ASN A 347 2.03 -24.14 -4.52
C ASN A 347 1.72 -24.28 -6.01
N GLN A 348 0.53 -23.82 -6.39
CA GLN A 348 0.07 -23.77 -7.77
C GLN A 348 1.01 -22.98 -8.69
N THR A 349 1.75 -21.99 -8.18
CA THR A 349 2.70 -21.21 -8.98
C THR A 349 3.85 -22.09 -9.46
N LEU A 350 4.42 -22.90 -8.58
CA LEU A 350 5.45 -23.88 -8.91
C LEU A 350 4.95 -24.90 -9.92
N VAL A 351 3.77 -25.48 -9.66
CA VAL A 351 3.15 -26.47 -10.56
C VAL A 351 2.92 -25.89 -11.97
N LYS A 352 2.34 -24.70 -12.05
CA LYS A 352 2.16 -23.97 -13.31
C LYS A 352 3.47 -23.74 -14.04
N PHE A 353 4.54 -23.35 -13.33
CA PHE A 353 5.84 -23.13 -13.95
C PHE A 353 6.43 -24.42 -14.55
N ILE A 354 6.37 -25.54 -13.82
CA ILE A 354 6.88 -26.84 -14.28
C ILE A 354 6.10 -27.29 -15.54
N ASN A 355 4.77 -27.22 -15.50
CA ASN A 355 3.90 -27.57 -16.62
C ASN A 355 4.14 -26.69 -17.85
N GLN A 356 4.15 -25.37 -17.68
CA GLN A 356 4.33 -24.41 -18.78
C GLN A 356 5.66 -24.59 -19.50
N ASN A 357 6.69 -25.09 -18.81
CA ASN A 357 8.01 -25.32 -19.37
C ASN A 357 8.30 -26.81 -19.68
N ASN A 358 7.31 -27.70 -19.57
CA ASN A 358 7.43 -29.15 -19.82
C ASN A 358 8.62 -29.81 -19.10
N LEU A 359 8.86 -29.43 -17.85
CA LEU A 359 9.98 -29.95 -17.07
C LEU A 359 9.72 -31.40 -16.62
N LYS A 360 10.68 -32.28 -16.89
CA LYS A 360 10.62 -33.67 -16.39
C LYS A 360 10.99 -33.69 -14.91
N ILE A 361 10.12 -34.28 -14.09
CA ILE A 361 10.43 -34.52 -12.69
C ILE A 361 11.45 -35.66 -12.61
N ASN A 362 12.59 -35.40 -11.98
CA ASN A 362 13.63 -36.40 -11.73
C ASN A 362 13.51 -36.97 -10.30
N SER A 363 14.29 -38.00 -10.00
CA SER A 363 14.28 -38.66 -8.68
C SER A 363 14.63 -37.73 -7.52
N GLN A 364 15.50 -36.74 -7.74
CA GLN A 364 15.87 -35.77 -6.71
C GLN A 364 14.70 -34.82 -6.40
N MET A 365 14.04 -34.28 -7.43
CA MET A 365 12.85 -33.46 -7.26
C MET A 365 11.77 -34.24 -6.52
N ASN A 366 11.50 -35.50 -6.93
CA ASN A 366 10.57 -36.40 -6.23
C ASN A 366 10.87 -36.48 -4.73
N LYS A 367 12.14 -36.70 -4.39
CA LYS A 367 12.58 -36.78 -3.00
C LYS A 367 12.36 -35.45 -2.26
N GLU A 368 12.74 -34.32 -2.84
CA GLU A 368 12.54 -33.00 -2.22
C GLU A 368 11.05 -32.69 -1.98
N PHE A 369 10.17 -33.01 -2.93
CA PHE A 369 8.72 -32.87 -2.75
C PHE A 369 8.19 -33.71 -1.59
N PHE A 370 8.66 -34.95 -1.48
CA PHE A 370 8.30 -35.86 -0.39
C PHE A 370 8.82 -35.36 0.96
N ASP A 371 10.11 -35.01 1.03
CA ASP A 371 10.74 -34.51 2.24
C ASP A 371 10.02 -33.23 2.73
N LYS A 372 9.61 -32.35 1.81
CA LYS A 372 8.81 -31.16 2.16
C LYS A 372 7.41 -31.51 2.67
N LEU A 373 6.69 -32.44 2.03
CA LEU A 373 5.39 -32.92 2.53
C LEU A 373 5.51 -33.51 3.94
N ILE A 374 6.52 -34.35 4.19
CA ILE A 374 6.69 -35.03 5.49
C ILE A 374 7.18 -34.08 6.57
N ASN A 375 7.99 -33.09 6.23
CA ASN A 375 8.55 -32.15 7.20
C ASN A 375 7.72 -30.87 7.38
N SER A 376 6.74 -30.57 6.51
CA SER A 376 5.91 -29.35 6.64
C SER A 376 5.12 -29.32 7.95
N ASN A 377 5.06 -28.18 8.63
CA ASN A 377 4.12 -28.05 9.76
C ASN A 377 2.67 -27.93 9.31
N GLU A 378 2.44 -27.51 8.05
CA GLU A 378 1.13 -27.39 7.44
C GLU A 378 0.60 -28.74 6.94
N ILE A 379 -0.69 -28.99 7.21
CA ILE A 379 -1.44 -30.21 6.86
C ILE A 379 -2.64 -29.75 6.03
N ASN A 380 -2.43 -29.44 4.75
CA ASN A 380 -3.53 -29.13 3.83
C ASN A 380 -3.44 -30.06 2.62
N ASP A 381 -4.42 -30.96 2.50
CA ASP A 381 -4.57 -31.97 1.46
C ASP A 381 -4.53 -31.34 0.06
N ASP A 382 -5.27 -30.25 -0.14
CA ASP A 382 -5.45 -29.57 -1.44
C ASP A 382 -4.14 -29.08 -2.07
N LYS A 383 -3.15 -28.71 -1.24
CA LYS A 383 -1.85 -28.21 -1.74
C LYS A 383 -1.03 -29.32 -2.38
N TYR A 384 -1.15 -30.54 -1.86
CA TYR A 384 -0.36 -31.68 -2.27
C TYR A 384 -1.09 -32.53 -3.32
N GLU A 385 -2.42 -32.62 -3.23
CA GLU A 385 -3.26 -33.31 -4.22
C GLU A 385 -2.97 -32.84 -5.65
N ILE A 386 -3.01 -31.53 -5.88
CA ILE A 386 -2.72 -30.94 -7.20
C ILE A 386 -1.39 -31.46 -7.75
N PHE A 387 -0.39 -31.58 -6.88
CA PHE A 387 0.94 -31.99 -7.32
C PHE A 387 1.02 -33.49 -7.62
N PHE A 388 0.43 -34.34 -6.77
CA PHE A 388 0.46 -35.80 -6.91
C PHE A 388 -0.52 -36.35 -7.96
N GLU A 389 -1.55 -35.58 -8.32
CA GLU A 389 -2.45 -35.87 -9.44
C GLU A 389 -1.77 -35.56 -10.77
N GLU A 390 -1.04 -34.45 -10.84
CA GLU A 390 -0.50 -33.94 -12.10
C GLU A 390 0.79 -34.66 -12.52
N TYR A 391 1.52 -35.25 -11.57
CA TYR A 391 2.73 -36.04 -11.85
C TYR A 391 2.69 -37.43 -11.22
N GLN A 392 3.23 -38.41 -11.97
CA GLN A 392 3.39 -39.79 -11.49
C GLN A 392 4.65 -39.90 -10.63
N PHE A 393 4.44 -40.03 -9.32
CA PHE A 393 5.49 -40.32 -8.35
C PHE A 393 5.51 -41.81 -8.03
N ASP A 394 6.72 -42.32 -7.78
CA ASP A 394 6.91 -43.66 -7.23
C ASP A 394 6.27 -43.78 -5.84
N ASN A 395 5.89 -45.01 -5.49
CA ASN A 395 5.37 -45.30 -4.16
C ASN A 395 6.51 -45.29 -3.13
N TYR A 396 6.23 -44.73 -1.96
CA TYR A 396 7.19 -44.62 -0.87
C TYR A 396 7.19 -45.89 -0.01
N SER A 397 8.38 -46.44 0.22
CA SER A 397 8.59 -47.57 1.12
C SER A 397 8.64 -47.13 2.58
N ARG A 398 8.55 -48.10 3.49
CA ARG A 398 8.59 -47.88 4.93
C ARG A 398 9.89 -47.20 5.39
N GLU A 399 11.01 -47.51 4.74
CA GLU A 399 12.35 -47.00 5.08
C GLU A 399 12.47 -45.48 4.91
N LEU A 400 11.62 -44.86 4.09
CA LEU A 400 11.62 -43.43 3.84
C LEU A 400 10.78 -42.63 4.85
N LEU A 401 10.05 -43.30 5.74
CA LEU A 401 9.16 -42.66 6.72
C LEU A 401 9.80 -42.60 8.12
N ASP A 402 9.75 -41.41 8.73
CA ASP A 402 10.12 -41.21 10.14
C ASP A 402 9.07 -41.85 11.06
N ASP A 403 9.54 -42.52 12.12
CA ASP A 403 8.72 -43.05 13.20
C ASP A 403 7.86 -41.97 13.88
N ASN A 404 8.24 -40.70 13.81
CA ASN A 404 7.54 -39.57 14.41
C ASN A 404 6.54 -38.88 13.45
N ILE A 405 6.38 -39.36 12.22
CA ILE A 405 5.42 -38.77 11.28
C ILE A 405 4.01 -38.73 11.89
N LYS A 406 3.32 -37.60 11.66
CA LYS A 406 1.96 -37.35 12.14
C LYS A 406 0.97 -38.25 11.41
N LYS A 407 -0.07 -38.70 12.14
CA LYS A 407 -1.14 -39.58 11.62
C LYS A 407 -1.83 -38.98 10.39
N GLU A 408 -2.15 -37.69 10.44
CA GLU A 408 -2.87 -36.97 9.38
C GLU A 408 -2.11 -36.99 8.06
N LYS A 409 -0.76 -36.96 8.10
CA LYS A 409 0.07 -37.03 6.88
C LYS A 409 0.06 -38.42 6.25
N LEU A 410 0.03 -39.46 7.08
CA LEU A 410 -0.09 -40.83 6.60
C LEU A 410 -1.45 -41.04 5.94
N GLU A 411 -2.52 -40.47 6.49
CA GLU A 411 -3.86 -40.51 5.90
C GLU A 411 -3.89 -39.84 4.51
N ILE A 412 -3.27 -38.67 4.37
CA ILE A 412 -3.09 -37.98 3.07
C ILE A 412 -2.34 -38.88 2.07
N LEU A 413 -1.20 -39.46 2.47
CA LEU A 413 -0.40 -40.33 1.61
C LEU A 413 -1.15 -41.60 1.18
N ILE A 414 -2.01 -42.15 2.04
CA ILE A 414 -2.88 -43.30 1.73
C ILE A 414 -3.98 -42.90 0.74
N LYS A 415 -4.62 -41.75 0.95
CA LYS A 415 -5.65 -41.21 0.05
C LYS A 415 -5.08 -41.02 -1.36
N LEU A 416 -3.87 -40.47 -1.44
CA LEU A 416 -3.12 -40.25 -2.68
C LEU A 416 -2.53 -41.54 -3.30
N LYS A 417 -2.70 -42.70 -2.65
CA LYS A 417 -2.14 -44.01 -3.07
C LYS A 417 -0.62 -43.97 -3.27
N LYS A 418 0.12 -43.24 -2.43
CA LYS A 418 1.57 -43.06 -2.55
C LYS A 418 2.40 -43.93 -1.61
N LEU A 419 1.79 -44.79 -0.80
CA LEU A 419 2.52 -45.73 0.06
C LEU A 419 2.64 -47.11 -0.59
N ALA A 420 3.84 -47.68 -0.57
CA ALA A 420 4.07 -49.05 -0.98
C ALA A 420 3.60 -50.00 0.15
N LEU A 421 2.54 -50.76 -0.11
CA LEU A 421 1.99 -51.73 0.83
C LEU A 421 2.93 -52.95 0.95
N SER A 422 3.72 -52.96 2.01
CA SER A 422 4.61 -54.04 2.44
C SER A 422 4.25 -54.48 3.87
N SER A 423 4.73 -55.63 4.32
CA SER A 423 4.57 -56.13 5.71
C SER A 423 4.84 -55.02 6.72
N ASP A 424 6.00 -54.40 6.58
CA ASP A 424 6.55 -53.43 7.53
C ASP A 424 5.77 -52.10 7.48
N MET A 425 5.28 -51.72 6.29
CA MET A 425 4.41 -50.56 6.15
C MET A 425 3.06 -50.79 6.85
N VAL A 426 2.46 -51.97 6.69
CA VAL A 426 1.15 -52.26 7.29
C VAL A 426 1.24 -52.30 8.82
N GLU A 427 2.27 -52.95 9.38
CA GLU A 427 2.49 -52.92 10.84
C GLU A 427 2.71 -51.50 11.36
N PHE A 428 3.46 -50.69 10.62
CA PHE A 428 3.69 -49.30 10.98
C PHE A 428 2.39 -48.47 11.00
N LEU A 429 1.57 -48.60 9.96
CA LEU A 429 0.29 -47.89 9.87
C LEU A 429 -0.69 -48.35 10.96
N ASP A 430 -0.72 -49.65 11.27
CA ASP A 430 -1.55 -50.21 12.34
C ASP A 430 -1.08 -49.74 13.73
N ALA A 431 0.23 -49.75 14.00
CA ALA A 431 0.81 -49.22 15.24
C ALA A 431 0.50 -47.73 15.43
N LYS A 432 0.41 -46.97 14.34
CA LYS A 432 0.03 -45.54 14.33
C LYS A 432 -1.48 -45.31 14.35
N ASN A 433 -2.30 -46.36 14.36
CA ASN A 433 -3.75 -46.28 14.32
C ASN A 433 -4.26 -45.45 13.12
N VAL A 434 -3.63 -45.64 11.96
CA VAL A 434 -4.00 -45.04 10.67
C VAL A 434 -4.81 -46.05 9.88
N THR A 435 -5.94 -45.64 9.29
CA THR A 435 -6.73 -46.54 8.44
C THR A 435 -6.07 -46.66 7.07
N TYR A 436 -5.65 -47.87 6.71
CA TYR A 436 -5.01 -48.19 5.42
C TYR A 436 -5.91 -49.02 4.49
N ILE A 437 -7.17 -49.19 4.87
CA ILE A 437 -8.23 -49.86 4.11
C ILE A 437 -8.84 -48.81 3.16
N ASN A 438 -8.23 -48.64 1.98
CA ASN A 438 -8.63 -47.67 0.96
C ASN A 438 -8.58 -48.31 -0.43
N ASP A 439 -9.61 -49.08 -0.80
CA ASP A 439 -9.72 -49.86 -2.06
C ASP A 439 -8.53 -50.82 -2.33
N ASN A 440 -7.88 -51.30 -1.27
CA ASN A 440 -6.70 -52.18 -1.34
C ASN A 440 -6.91 -53.50 -0.57
N GLU A 441 -8.14 -53.84 -0.20
CA GLU A 441 -8.46 -54.98 0.68
C GLU A 441 -7.98 -56.32 0.14
N ILE A 442 -8.03 -56.52 -1.18
CA ILE A 442 -7.54 -57.75 -1.82
C ILE A 442 -6.02 -57.89 -1.63
N LYS A 443 -5.26 -56.80 -1.89
CA LYS A 443 -3.80 -56.78 -1.71
C LYS A 443 -3.41 -56.97 -0.25
N LEU A 444 -4.11 -56.30 0.66
CA LEU A 444 -3.90 -56.45 2.10
C LEU A 444 -4.20 -57.87 2.57
N THR A 445 -5.28 -58.48 2.05
CA THR A 445 -5.64 -59.87 2.37
C THR A 445 -4.57 -60.83 1.90
N GLN A 446 -4.07 -60.68 0.67
CA GLN A 446 -2.97 -61.50 0.17
C GLN A 446 -1.72 -61.37 1.05
N LEU A 447 -1.35 -60.14 1.40
CA LEU A 447 -0.20 -59.85 2.26
C LEU A 447 -0.34 -60.49 3.65
N LEU A 448 -1.55 -60.46 4.24
CA LEU A 448 -1.87 -61.10 5.53
C LEU A 448 -1.84 -62.63 5.48
N ILE A 449 -2.23 -63.22 4.34
CA ILE A 449 -2.20 -64.68 4.10
C ILE A 449 -0.75 -65.15 3.94
N GLU A 450 0.05 -64.41 3.17
CA GLU A 450 1.46 -64.73 2.90
C GLU A 450 2.33 -64.56 4.14
N ASN A 451 1.98 -63.64 5.03
CA ASN A 451 2.75 -63.31 6.24
C ASN A 451 1.96 -63.61 7.51
N LYS A 452 1.82 -64.90 7.85
CA LYS A 452 1.05 -65.40 9.01
C LYS A 452 1.51 -64.86 10.37
N GLY A 453 2.74 -64.35 10.47
CA GLY A 453 3.32 -63.80 11.71
C GLY A 453 3.14 -62.28 11.91
N LEU A 454 2.55 -61.57 10.94
CA LEU A 454 2.33 -60.12 11.04
C LEU A 454 1.38 -59.78 12.19
N ASN A 455 1.79 -58.91 13.12
CA ASN A 455 0.98 -58.55 14.29
C ASN A 455 0.23 -57.24 14.05
N ILE A 456 -1.00 -57.36 13.56
CA ILE A 456 -1.85 -56.23 13.20
C ILE A 456 -3.10 -56.29 14.08
N LYS A 457 -3.50 -55.18 14.71
CA LYS A 457 -4.66 -55.15 15.61
C LYS A 457 -5.97 -55.03 14.86
N ASN A 458 -5.97 -54.33 13.72
CA ASN A 458 -7.19 -54.00 12.98
C ASN A 458 -7.47 -54.92 11.78
N TRP A 459 -6.82 -56.08 11.63
CA TRP A 459 -7.06 -56.92 10.45
C TRP A 459 -8.50 -57.44 10.35
N LYS A 460 -9.23 -57.56 11.47
CA LYS A 460 -10.65 -57.93 11.49
C LYS A 460 -11.50 -56.99 10.64
N THR A 461 -11.17 -55.70 10.54
CA THR A 461 -11.90 -54.77 9.67
C THR A 461 -11.65 -55.03 8.18
N ILE A 462 -10.51 -55.62 7.82
CA ILE A 462 -10.25 -56.09 6.44
C ILE A 462 -11.12 -57.31 6.17
N PHE A 463 -11.13 -58.27 7.10
CA PHE A 463 -11.93 -59.49 7.02
C PHE A 463 -13.43 -59.20 6.87
N ASP A 464 -13.93 -58.20 7.59
CA ASP A 464 -15.33 -57.76 7.54
C ASP A 464 -15.68 -56.90 6.31
N SER A 465 -14.71 -56.56 5.45
CA SER A 465 -14.97 -55.74 4.26
C SER A 465 -15.93 -56.43 3.29
N ASN A 466 -16.85 -55.64 2.72
CA ASN A 466 -17.77 -56.09 1.68
C ASN A 466 -17.08 -56.31 0.33
N ASN A 467 -15.84 -55.83 0.17
CA ASN A 467 -15.04 -55.95 -1.05
C ASN A 467 -14.33 -57.31 -1.19
N LEU A 468 -14.33 -58.14 -0.14
CA LEU A 468 -13.76 -59.49 -0.17
C LEU A 468 -14.84 -60.52 -0.43
N ASP A 469 -14.55 -61.46 -1.34
CA ASP A 469 -15.41 -62.61 -1.56
C ASP A 469 -15.25 -63.67 -0.45
N ASP A 470 -16.18 -64.62 -0.41
CA ASP A 470 -16.17 -65.70 0.59
C ASP A 470 -14.92 -66.59 0.48
N ILE A 471 -14.30 -66.68 -0.70
CA ILE A 471 -13.13 -67.52 -0.94
C ILE A 471 -11.90 -66.90 -0.25
N ASP A 472 -11.67 -65.61 -0.43
CA ASP A 472 -10.56 -64.89 0.17
C ASP A 472 -10.77 -64.71 1.68
N LYS A 473 -12.02 -64.51 2.13
CA LYS A 473 -12.37 -64.56 3.57
C LYS A 473 -12.03 -65.93 4.18
N LYS A 474 -12.35 -67.04 3.50
CA LYS A 474 -11.96 -68.38 3.97
C LYS A 474 -10.45 -68.54 4.09
N LYS A 475 -9.69 -68.09 3.08
CA LYS A 475 -8.21 -68.17 3.11
C LYS A 475 -7.64 -67.34 4.27
N LEU A 476 -8.13 -66.12 4.46
CA LEU A 476 -7.70 -65.25 5.54
C LEU A 476 -8.07 -65.83 6.92
N PHE A 477 -9.28 -66.36 7.07
CA PHE A 477 -9.73 -67.05 8.29
C PHE A 477 -8.80 -68.21 8.65
N ILE A 478 -8.44 -69.05 7.67
CA ILE A 478 -7.51 -70.17 7.87
C ILE A 478 -6.12 -69.66 8.25
N ALA A 479 -5.60 -68.65 7.54
CA ALA A 479 -4.28 -68.09 7.82
C ALA A 479 -4.15 -67.49 9.23
N ARG A 480 -5.27 -66.99 9.79
CA ARG A 480 -5.34 -66.31 11.09
C ARG A 480 -6.14 -67.07 12.15
N ILE A 481 -6.35 -68.37 11.95
CA ILE A 481 -7.24 -69.20 12.79
C ILE A 481 -6.90 -69.12 14.29
N ASN A 482 -5.60 -69.03 14.61
CA ASN A 482 -5.09 -69.02 15.99
C ASN A 482 -5.40 -67.72 16.74
N GLU A 483 -5.85 -66.68 16.06
CA GLU A 483 -6.22 -65.39 16.69
C GLU A 483 -7.68 -65.34 17.13
N PHE A 484 -8.49 -66.34 16.74
CA PHE A 484 -9.88 -66.45 17.17
C PHE A 484 -10.01 -67.30 18.43
N ASN A 485 -10.87 -66.86 19.35
CA ASN A 485 -11.37 -67.76 20.38
C ASN A 485 -12.34 -68.79 19.78
N PHE A 486 -12.63 -69.85 20.53
CA PHE A 486 -13.43 -70.96 20.01
C PHE A 486 -14.86 -70.57 19.59
N GLU A 487 -15.50 -69.65 20.31
CA GLU A 487 -16.86 -69.19 19.97
C GLU A 487 -16.86 -68.39 18.66
N GLU A 488 -15.88 -67.51 18.46
CA GLU A 488 -15.68 -66.77 17.22
C GLU A 488 -15.37 -67.72 16.05
N PHE A 489 -14.45 -68.67 16.26
CA PHE A 489 -14.12 -69.71 15.29
C PHE A 489 -15.36 -70.49 14.84
N LYS A 490 -16.16 -70.98 15.79
CA LYS A 490 -17.39 -71.73 15.50
C LYS A 490 -18.41 -70.89 14.75
N LYS A 491 -18.59 -69.63 15.12
CA LYS A 491 -19.49 -68.70 14.43
C LYS A 491 -19.03 -68.47 12.98
N LEU A 492 -17.74 -68.25 12.77
CA LEU A 492 -17.16 -67.98 11.44
C LEU A 492 -17.21 -69.20 10.51
N ILE A 493 -17.05 -70.42 11.03
CA ILE A 493 -17.27 -71.64 10.24
C ILE A 493 -18.69 -71.67 9.65
N ILE A 494 -19.70 -71.28 10.43
CA ILE A 494 -21.09 -71.24 9.98
C ILE A 494 -21.29 -70.13 8.96
N GLN A 495 -20.82 -68.92 9.28
CA GLN A 495 -21.00 -67.71 8.46
C GLN A 495 -20.30 -67.83 7.10
N LEU A 496 -19.10 -68.41 7.06
CA LEU A 496 -18.36 -68.62 5.82
C LEU A 496 -18.80 -69.90 5.10
N HIS A 497 -19.85 -70.60 5.52
CA HIS A 497 -20.31 -71.83 4.86
C HIS A 497 -19.19 -72.88 4.67
N PHE A 498 -18.42 -73.14 5.73
CA PHE A 498 -17.51 -74.30 5.74
C PHE A 498 -18.31 -75.61 5.75
N ASN A 499 -17.68 -76.70 5.31
CA ASN A 499 -18.31 -78.01 5.14
C ASN A 499 -19.10 -78.45 6.39
N GLU A 500 -20.33 -78.94 6.23
CA GLU A 500 -21.18 -79.46 7.32
C GLU A 500 -20.49 -80.54 8.17
N LYS A 501 -19.58 -81.31 7.57
CA LYS A 501 -18.73 -82.28 8.28
C LYS A 501 -17.88 -81.61 9.36
N LEU A 502 -17.28 -80.44 9.06
CA LEU A 502 -16.50 -79.67 10.03
C LEU A 502 -17.40 -79.15 11.16
N LEU A 503 -18.61 -78.69 10.83
CA LEU A 503 -19.60 -78.28 11.83
C LEU A 503 -19.97 -79.41 12.81
N LYS A 504 -20.20 -80.63 12.29
CA LYS A 504 -20.52 -81.81 13.13
C LYS A 504 -19.38 -82.14 14.08
N VAL A 505 -18.14 -82.01 13.61
CA VAL A 505 -16.92 -82.26 14.39
C VAL A 505 -16.73 -81.20 15.47
N VAL A 506 -16.81 -79.91 15.11
CA VAL A 506 -16.70 -78.78 16.06
C VAL A 506 -17.79 -78.83 17.14
N ASN A 507 -19.01 -79.25 16.79
CA ASN A 507 -20.12 -79.38 17.73
C ASN A 507 -20.17 -80.71 18.50
N LYS A 508 -19.22 -81.63 18.27
CA LYS A 508 -19.21 -82.99 18.84
C LYS A 508 -20.56 -83.72 18.70
N GLN A 509 -21.23 -83.53 17.56
CA GLN A 509 -22.55 -84.12 17.31
C GLN A 509 -22.44 -85.66 17.15
N HIS A 510 -23.54 -86.37 17.36
CA HIS A 510 -23.54 -87.82 17.26
C HIS A 510 -22.94 -88.32 15.93
N GLY A 511 -22.02 -89.29 16.02
CA GLY A 511 -21.33 -89.85 14.87
C GLY A 511 -20.14 -89.04 14.35
N TYR A 512 -19.71 -87.95 15.01
CA TYR A 512 -18.60 -87.14 14.49
C TYR A 512 -17.27 -87.91 14.35
N HIS A 513 -16.99 -88.90 15.21
CA HIS A 513 -15.77 -89.72 15.17
C HIS A 513 -15.57 -90.52 13.87
N SER A 514 -16.65 -90.79 13.11
CA SER A 514 -16.58 -91.52 11.84
C SER A 514 -16.35 -90.61 10.63
N ILE A 515 -16.36 -89.28 10.84
CA ILE A 515 -16.08 -88.31 9.78
C ILE A 515 -14.60 -88.40 9.39
N ARG A 516 -14.34 -88.32 8.07
CA ARG A 516 -13.02 -88.26 7.48
C ARG A 516 -12.87 -86.99 6.65
N PHE A 517 -11.73 -86.31 6.80
CA PHE A 517 -11.36 -85.13 6.02
C PHE A 517 -10.22 -85.46 5.07
N GLU A 518 -10.17 -84.75 3.96
CA GLU A 518 -9.04 -84.81 3.02
C GLU A 518 -7.81 -84.15 3.65
N ASN A 519 -6.63 -84.69 3.34
CA ASN A 519 -5.35 -84.17 3.82
C ASN A 519 -4.89 -82.96 3.00
N SER A 520 -5.62 -81.85 3.09
CA SER A 520 -5.25 -80.56 2.48
C SER A 520 -4.60 -79.64 3.52
N GLU A 521 -3.79 -78.68 3.06
CA GLU A 521 -3.11 -77.71 3.93
C GLU A 521 -4.10 -76.97 4.86
N SER A 522 -5.21 -76.48 4.31
CA SER A 522 -6.27 -75.81 5.08
C SER A 522 -6.87 -76.70 6.18
N ASN A 523 -7.07 -77.97 5.87
CA ASN A 523 -7.64 -78.96 6.78
C ASN A 523 -6.65 -79.30 7.90
N LEU A 524 -5.35 -79.39 7.59
CA LEU A 524 -4.29 -79.59 8.58
C LEU A 524 -4.19 -78.39 9.54
N VAL A 525 -4.25 -77.16 9.04
CA VAL A 525 -4.25 -75.95 9.89
C VAL A 525 -5.44 -75.94 10.86
N ILE A 526 -6.63 -76.35 10.39
CA ILE A 526 -7.82 -76.48 11.26
C ILE A 526 -7.64 -77.59 12.28
N LYS A 527 -7.07 -78.74 11.89
CA LYS A 527 -6.76 -79.86 12.79
C LYS A 527 -5.84 -79.41 13.92
N ASP A 528 -4.77 -78.70 13.59
CA ASP A 528 -3.79 -78.21 14.57
C ASP A 528 -4.42 -77.22 15.54
N TYR A 529 -5.28 -76.31 15.04
CA TYR A 529 -6.03 -75.40 15.91
C TYR A 529 -6.93 -76.15 16.90
N LEU A 530 -7.68 -77.16 16.45
CA LEU A 530 -8.58 -77.96 17.28
C LEU A 530 -7.82 -78.76 18.36
N ALA A 531 -6.64 -79.28 18.02
CA ALA A 531 -5.77 -80.00 18.93
C ALA A 531 -5.14 -79.06 19.98
N ASN A 532 -4.51 -77.97 19.52
CA ASN A 532 -3.79 -77.02 20.37
C ASN A 532 -4.69 -76.32 21.39
N ASN A 533 -5.97 -76.12 21.05
CA ASN A 533 -6.96 -75.53 21.96
C ASN A 533 -7.72 -76.58 22.80
N ASN A 534 -7.30 -77.86 22.80
CA ASN A 534 -7.93 -78.96 23.51
C ASN A 534 -9.43 -79.13 23.20
N ILE A 535 -9.87 -78.73 22.00
CA ILE A 535 -11.27 -78.82 21.60
C ILE A 535 -11.62 -80.28 21.31
N ILE A 536 -10.75 -80.99 20.59
CA ILE A 536 -10.84 -82.43 20.31
C ILE A 536 -9.48 -83.06 20.61
N GLU A 537 -9.48 -84.25 21.22
CA GLU A 537 -8.25 -84.98 21.49
C GLU A 537 -7.48 -85.29 20.19
N GLU A 538 -6.16 -85.12 20.24
CA GLU A 538 -5.28 -85.27 19.08
C GLU A 538 -5.33 -86.67 18.46
N ASN A 539 -5.49 -87.72 19.28
CA ASN A 539 -5.65 -89.12 18.86
C ASN A 539 -6.89 -89.32 17.95
N ILE A 540 -7.98 -88.59 18.20
CA ILE A 540 -9.24 -88.64 17.47
C ILE A 540 -9.10 -87.83 16.18
N LEU A 541 -8.49 -86.65 16.26
CA LEU A 541 -8.15 -85.83 15.10
C LEU A 541 -7.21 -86.57 14.14
N ASN A 542 -6.17 -87.24 14.64
CA ASN A 542 -5.27 -88.05 13.81
C ASN A 542 -6.05 -89.11 13.02
N LYS A 543 -6.96 -89.86 13.68
CA LYS A 543 -7.81 -90.85 12.99
C LYS A 543 -8.75 -90.22 11.94
N MET A 544 -9.20 -88.99 12.12
CA MET A 544 -10.09 -88.30 11.17
C MET A 544 -9.37 -87.82 9.90
N PHE A 545 -8.06 -87.60 9.97
CA PHE A 545 -7.23 -87.08 8.87
C PHE A 545 -6.21 -88.11 8.34
N GLU A 546 -6.06 -89.25 9.01
CA GLU A 546 -5.49 -90.48 8.47
C GLU A 546 -6.38 -90.95 7.32
N GLY A 547 -5.92 -90.69 6.10
CA GLY A 547 -6.58 -91.15 4.88
C GLY A 547 -6.63 -92.68 4.81
N LYS A 548 -7.51 -93.18 3.95
CA LYS A 548 -7.19 -94.41 3.21
C LYS A 548 -6.11 -94.12 2.20
#